data_AF-A0A258JI77-F1
#
_entry.id   AF-A0A258JI77-F1
#
_cell.length_a   1.000
_cell.length_b   1.000
_cell.length_c   1.000
_cell.angle_alpha   90.00
_cell.angle_beta   90.00
_cell.angle_gamma   90.00
#
_symmetry.space_group_name_H-M   'P 1'
#
loop_
_entity.id
_entity.type
_entity.pdbx_description
1 polymer ?
#
loop_
_entity_poly.entity_id
_entity_poly.type
_entity_poly.pdbx_seq_one_letter_code
_entity_poly.pdbx_strand_id
1 'polypeptide(L)'
;MDFEPEIGETYTLNIIHNGETYTGTEIFQSLAPITRIEQNNNGGFTGKDIEIKAFFNDPANADNYYLYRYQYSNEATVGYNVDDDRFFQGNENSSRSQNDELKAGDVIELTHFGVSKQYYNYMNILIGIIGGSGGPFQTPPATVRGNIKNISNPQNYPLGYFYLGETDMRRYVIQ
;
A
#
# COMPACT_ATOMS: atom_id res chain seq x y z
N MET A 1 18.55 -14.05 -22.44
CA MET A 1 18.73 -12.84 -21.64
C MET A 1 17.46 -12.72 -20.83
N ASP A 2 17.60 -12.86 -19.53
CA ASP A 2 16.50 -12.64 -18.61
C ASP A 2 16.36 -11.13 -18.40
N PHE A 3 15.14 -10.69 -18.20
CA PHE A 3 14.83 -9.28 -17.99
C PHE A 3 15.12 -8.92 -16.54
N GLU A 4 16.02 -7.97 -16.32
CA GLU A 4 16.36 -7.44 -15.00
C GLU A 4 15.77 -6.02 -14.87
N PRO A 5 14.78 -5.79 -13.99
CA PRO A 5 14.21 -4.46 -13.81
C PRO A 5 15.16 -3.55 -13.01
N GLU A 6 15.23 -2.28 -13.39
CA GLU A 6 16.08 -1.25 -12.80
C GLU A 6 15.20 -0.23 -12.05
N ILE A 7 15.55 0.02 -10.79
CA ILE A 7 14.87 1.01 -9.94
C ILE A 7 14.94 2.39 -10.59
N GLY A 8 13.80 3.09 -10.63
CA GLY A 8 13.68 4.43 -11.21
C GLY A 8 13.32 4.42 -12.70
N GLU A 9 13.39 3.27 -13.38
CA GLU A 9 13.01 3.17 -14.79
C GLU A 9 11.50 3.08 -14.99
N THR A 10 11.04 3.55 -16.15
CA THR A 10 9.62 3.53 -16.54
C THR A 10 9.30 2.27 -17.33
N TYR A 11 8.32 1.51 -16.86
CA TYR A 11 7.83 0.29 -17.48
C TYR A 11 6.44 0.49 -18.07
N THR A 12 6.20 -0.17 -19.21
CA THR A 12 4.92 -0.12 -19.91
C THR A 12 4.30 -1.51 -19.98
N LEU A 13 3.12 -1.66 -19.38
CA LEU A 13 2.26 -2.83 -19.55
C LEU A 13 1.47 -2.69 -20.85
N ASN A 14 1.47 -3.73 -21.69
CA ASN A 14 0.60 -3.83 -22.87
C ASN A 14 -0.28 -5.07 -22.74
N ILE A 15 -1.60 -4.89 -22.80
CA ILE A 15 -2.60 -5.96 -22.72
C ILE A 15 -3.41 -5.95 -24.01
N ILE A 16 -3.55 -7.11 -24.64
CA ILE A 16 -4.46 -7.30 -25.77
C ILE A 16 -5.59 -8.20 -25.29
N HIS A 17 -6.82 -7.70 -25.32
CA HIS A 17 -8.00 -8.45 -24.88
C HIS A 17 -9.20 -8.13 -25.78
N ASN A 18 -9.88 -9.17 -26.28
CA ASN A 18 -11.03 -9.04 -27.18
C ASN A 18 -10.81 -8.10 -28.38
N GLY A 19 -9.59 -8.08 -28.93
CA GLY A 19 -9.23 -7.21 -30.06
C GLY A 19 -8.97 -5.75 -29.71
N GLU A 20 -9.11 -5.35 -28.43
CA GLU A 20 -8.75 -4.02 -27.94
C GLU A 20 -7.39 -4.05 -27.23
N THR A 21 -6.66 -2.94 -27.30
CA THR A 21 -5.34 -2.77 -26.68
C THR A 21 -5.42 -1.81 -25.50
N TYR A 22 -4.85 -2.23 -24.38
CA TYR A 22 -4.74 -1.45 -23.15
C TYR A 22 -3.27 -1.24 -22.81
N THR A 23 -2.95 -0.06 -22.29
CA THR A 23 -1.59 0.28 -21.88
C THR A 23 -1.59 1.00 -20.54
N GLY A 24 -0.61 0.70 -19.69
CA GLY A 24 -0.37 1.40 -18.44
C GLY A 24 1.12 1.61 -18.23
N THR A 25 1.50 2.69 -17.55
CA THR A 25 2.89 3.04 -17.28
C THR A 25 3.12 3.22 -15.79
N GLU A 26 4.24 2.71 -15.28
CA GLU A 26 4.64 2.88 -13.88
C GLU A 26 6.17 2.99 -13.79
N ILE A 27 6.66 3.66 -12.76
CA ILE A 27 8.09 3.76 -12.45
C ILE A 27 8.42 2.73 -11.38
N PHE A 28 9.41 1.88 -11.61
CA PHE A 28 9.81 0.87 -10.62
C PHE A 28 10.38 1.53 -9.36
N GLN A 29 9.67 1.40 -8.24
CA GLN A 29 10.06 2.04 -6.98
C GLN A 29 10.92 1.13 -6.09
N SER A 30 11.92 1.72 -5.44
CA SER A 30 12.62 1.09 -4.32
C SER A 30 11.77 1.11 -3.04
N LEU A 31 12.15 0.29 -2.06
CA LEU A 31 11.56 0.29 -0.73
C LEU A 31 12.63 0.35 0.36
N ALA A 32 12.40 1.17 1.39
CA ALA A 32 13.12 1.04 2.66
C ALA A 32 12.66 -0.24 3.38
N PRO A 33 13.53 -1.25 3.58
CA PRO A 33 13.11 -2.52 4.14
C PRO A 33 12.78 -2.41 5.63
N ILE A 34 11.94 -3.33 6.11
CA ILE A 34 11.58 -3.44 7.52
C ILE A 34 12.81 -3.86 8.32
N THR A 35 13.19 -3.04 9.29
CA THR A 35 14.36 -3.27 10.15
C THR A 35 14.02 -4.08 11.39
N ARG A 36 12.87 -3.82 12.01
CA ARG A 36 12.37 -4.59 13.16
C ARG A 36 10.85 -4.55 13.27
N ILE A 37 10.33 -5.50 14.04
CA ILE A 37 8.94 -5.55 14.46
C ILE A 37 8.91 -5.54 15.99
N GLU A 38 8.05 -4.70 16.57
CA GLU A 38 7.84 -4.62 18.01
C GLU A 38 6.37 -4.82 18.35
N GLN A 39 6.11 -5.56 19.42
CA GLN A 39 4.79 -5.75 20.01
C GLN A 39 4.70 -4.90 21.29
N ASN A 40 3.67 -4.06 21.37
CA ASN A 40 3.32 -3.32 22.57
C ASN A 40 1.98 -3.85 23.11
N ASN A 41 2.00 -4.44 24.31
CA ASN A 41 0.80 -5.00 24.96
C ASN A 41 -0.03 -3.95 25.71
N ASN A 42 0.47 -2.71 25.78
CA ASN A 42 -0.22 -1.58 26.40
C ASN A 42 -0.48 -0.49 25.36
N GLY A 43 -0.86 -0.91 24.15
CA GLY A 43 -1.20 -0.04 23.02
C GLY A 43 -2.65 0.39 23.01
N GLY A 44 -3.06 0.97 21.87
CA GLY A 44 -4.41 1.51 21.68
C GLY A 44 -4.70 2.75 22.53
N PHE A 45 -5.89 3.33 22.35
CA PHE A 45 -6.31 4.52 23.10
C PHE A 45 -6.46 4.23 24.61
N THR A 46 -6.82 2.98 24.95
CA THR A 46 -7.07 2.57 26.33
C THR A 46 -5.83 2.05 27.07
N GLY A 47 -4.72 1.84 26.36
CA GLY A 47 -3.50 1.25 26.93
C GLY A 47 -3.62 -0.24 27.26
N LYS A 48 -4.59 -0.95 26.64
CA LYS A 48 -4.87 -2.37 26.90
C LYS A 48 -4.81 -3.23 25.65
N ASP A 49 -4.64 -2.61 24.49
CA ASP A 49 -4.74 -3.28 23.21
C ASP A 49 -3.33 -3.71 22.75
N ILE A 50 -3.24 -4.84 22.07
CA ILE A 50 -1.97 -5.29 21.48
C ILE A 50 -1.74 -4.48 20.19
N GLU A 51 -0.60 -3.81 20.08
CA GLU A 51 -0.20 -3.08 18.89
C GLU A 51 1.10 -3.65 18.32
N ILE A 52 1.13 -3.92 17.01
CA ILE A 52 2.34 -4.32 16.29
C ILE A 52 2.84 -3.15 15.46
N LYS A 53 4.11 -2.78 15.66
CA LYS A 53 4.81 -1.79 14.84
C LYS A 53 5.89 -2.44 14.00
N ALA A 54 5.97 -2.06 12.73
CA ALA A 54 7.06 -2.43 11.83
C ALA A 54 7.83 -1.18 11.45
N PHE A 55 9.10 -1.12 11.84
CA PHE A 55 9.95 0.05 11.67
C PHE A 55 10.83 -0.07 10.43
N PHE A 56 11.18 1.06 9.86
CA PHE A 56 12.05 1.21 8.70
C PHE A 56 12.76 2.56 8.74
N ASN A 57 13.89 2.68 8.04
CA ASN A 57 14.66 3.92 7.96
C ASN A 57 14.47 4.56 6.58
N ASP A 58 13.82 5.72 6.57
CA ASP A 58 13.55 6.44 5.33
C ASP A 58 14.82 7.13 4.78
N PRO A 59 15.10 7.06 3.46
CA PRO A 59 16.21 7.77 2.83
C PRO A 59 16.03 9.30 2.80
N ALA A 60 17.04 10.05 3.27
CA ALA A 60 16.95 11.52 3.35
C ALA A 60 16.82 12.27 2.01
N ASN A 61 17.24 11.65 0.90
CA ASN A 61 17.49 12.35 -0.38
C ASN A 61 16.47 12.03 -1.48
N ALA A 62 15.33 11.45 -1.14
CA ALA A 62 14.25 11.14 -2.08
C ALA A 62 12.89 11.48 -1.45
N ASP A 63 11.91 11.84 -2.27
CA ASP A 63 10.51 11.88 -1.83
C ASP A 63 9.96 10.45 -1.94
N ASN A 64 9.66 9.83 -0.81
CA ASN A 64 9.19 8.46 -0.74
C ASN A 64 7.72 8.36 -0.32
N TYR A 65 7.02 7.44 -0.97
CA TYR A 65 5.64 7.10 -0.65
C TYR A 65 5.55 5.62 -0.32
N TYR A 66 4.73 5.31 0.68
CA TYR A 66 4.62 3.97 1.23
C TYR A 66 3.18 3.50 1.20
N LEU A 67 2.99 2.22 0.91
CA LEU A 67 1.76 1.49 1.18
C LEU A 67 2.08 0.38 2.18
N TYR A 68 1.21 0.18 3.15
CA TYR A 68 1.30 -0.92 4.09
C TYR A 68 0.05 -1.78 3.99
N ARG A 69 0.25 -3.10 3.97
CA ARG A 69 -0.81 -4.10 4.02
C ARG A 69 -0.67 -4.91 5.29
N TYR A 70 -1.75 -5.03 6.04
CA TYR A 70 -1.85 -5.89 7.21
C TYR A 70 -2.96 -6.90 6.98
N GLN A 71 -2.60 -8.19 7.01
CA GLN A 71 -3.55 -9.30 7.00
C GLN A 71 -3.44 -10.06 8.31
N TYR A 72 -4.60 -10.28 8.93
CA TYR A 72 -4.71 -10.95 10.22
C TYR A 72 -5.31 -12.35 10.02
N SER A 73 -4.81 -13.35 10.75
CA SER A 73 -5.37 -14.71 10.68
C SER A 73 -6.81 -14.83 11.19
N ASN A 74 -7.24 -13.87 12.01
CA ASN A 74 -8.55 -13.82 12.65
C ASN A 74 -9.58 -12.96 11.89
N GLU A 75 -9.20 -12.33 10.76
CA GLU A 75 -10.08 -11.50 9.95
C GLU A 75 -10.14 -11.96 8.49
N ALA A 76 -11.31 -11.75 7.86
CA ALA A 76 -11.48 -11.95 6.42
C ALA A 76 -11.02 -10.74 5.59
N THR A 77 -10.94 -9.56 6.23
CA THR A 77 -10.56 -8.29 5.61
C THR A 77 -9.05 -8.07 5.68
N VAL A 78 -8.55 -7.25 4.76
CA VAL A 78 -7.14 -6.82 4.72
C VAL A 78 -7.11 -5.32 4.93
N GLY A 79 -6.31 -4.87 5.90
CA GLY A 79 -6.09 -3.46 6.17
C GLY A 79 -5.03 -2.89 5.25
N TYR A 80 -5.30 -1.72 4.66
CA TYR A 80 -4.32 -0.95 3.90
C TYR A 80 -4.17 0.43 4.52
N ASN A 81 -2.95 0.97 4.50
CA ASN A 81 -2.63 2.35 4.85
C ASN A 81 -1.61 2.90 3.86
N VAL A 82 -1.60 4.21 3.68
CA VAL A 82 -0.60 4.90 2.88
C VAL A 82 0.06 6.00 3.69
N ASP A 83 1.35 6.22 3.47
CA ASP A 83 2.14 7.29 4.08
C ASP A 83 2.96 8.05 3.03
N ASP A 84 3.23 9.31 3.36
CA ASP A 84 4.05 10.26 2.62
C ASP A 84 5.13 10.76 3.58
N ASP A 85 6.39 10.65 3.16
CA ASP A 85 7.58 10.85 3.99
C ASP A 85 7.89 12.29 4.39
N ARG A 86 7.12 13.28 3.92
CA ARG A 86 7.31 14.72 4.23
C ARG A 86 7.53 15.05 5.70
N PHE A 87 7.11 14.19 6.63
CA PHE A 87 7.27 14.39 8.08
C PHE A 87 8.31 13.47 8.75
N PHE A 88 8.91 12.54 8.02
CA PHE A 88 9.89 11.59 8.54
C PHE A 88 11.08 11.35 7.59
N GLN A 89 11.24 12.20 6.56
CA GLN A 89 12.31 12.09 5.58
C GLN A 89 13.69 11.97 6.23
N GLY A 90 14.45 10.93 5.87
CA GLY A 90 15.78 10.69 6.45
C GLY A 90 15.80 10.17 7.88
N ASN A 91 14.64 9.87 8.46
CA ASN A 91 14.49 9.40 9.83
C ASN A 91 13.84 8.02 9.88
N GLU A 92 13.90 7.40 11.06
CA GLU A 92 13.13 6.19 11.32
C GLU A 92 11.63 6.50 11.42
N ASN A 93 10.81 5.66 10.79
CA ASN A 93 9.36 5.67 10.93
C ASN A 93 8.84 4.24 11.15
N SER A 94 7.55 4.11 11.43
CA SER A 94 6.90 2.81 11.59
C SER A 94 5.48 2.78 11.05
N SER A 95 5.10 1.67 10.43
CA SER A 95 3.69 1.33 10.27
C SER A 95 3.16 0.62 11.51
N ARG A 96 1.85 0.65 11.73
CA ARG A 96 1.18 0.00 12.87
C ARG A 96 0.02 -0.88 12.42
N SER A 97 -0.28 -1.92 13.20
CA SER A 97 -1.51 -2.70 13.05
C SER A 97 -2.74 -1.82 13.21
N GLN A 98 -3.80 -2.19 12.51
CA GLN A 98 -5.10 -1.52 12.45
C GLN A 98 -6.23 -2.41 13.02
N ASN A 99 -5.92 -3.22 14.01
CA ASN A 99 -6.85 -4.15 14.63
C ASN A 99 -6.68 -4.05 16.16
N ASP A 100 -7.77 -3.72 16.85
CA ASP A 100 -7.80 -3.54 18.31
C ASP A 100 -8.19 -4.85 19.04
N GLU A 101 -8.53 -5.93 18.31
CA GLU A 101 -8.98 -7.22 18.86
C GLU A 101 -7.91 -8.32 18.80
N LEU A 102 -6.65 -7.93 18.62
CA LEU A 102 -5.50 -8.84 18.53
C LEU A 102 -5.25 -9.63 19.83
N LYS A 103 -4.92 -10.92 19.70
CA LYS A 103 -4.68 -11.84 20.82
C LYS A 103 -3.39 -12.64 20.63
N ALA A 104 -2.80 -13.08 21.73
CA ALA A 104 -1.69 -14.02 21.71
C ALA A 104 -2.02 -15.26 20.87
N GLY A 105 -1.10 -15.65 19.99
CA GLY A 105 -1.28 -16.74 19.02
C GLY A 105 -1.84 -16.30 17.66
N ASP A 106 -2.37 -15.09 17.52
CA ASP A 106 -2.76 -14.55 16.21
C ASP A 106 -1.51 -14.37 15.33
N VAL A 107 -1.71 -14.56 14.03
CA VAL A 107 -0.67 -14.38 13.02
C VAL A 107 -0.97 -13.15 12.18
N ILE A 108 0.04 -12.30 12.04
CA ILE A 108 0.00 -11.11 11.21
C ILE A 108 0.96 -11.27 10.05
N GLU A 109 0.47 -11.11 8.83
CA GLU A 109 1.29 -10.84 7.65
C GLU A 109 1.28 -9.33 7.40
N LEU A 110 2.43 -8.69 7.55
CA LEU A 110 2.63 -7.29 7.27
C LEU A 110 3.53 -7.13 6.05
N THR A 111 3.12 -6.28 5.12
CA THR A 111 3.87 -6.03 3.88
C THR A 111 4.01 -4.53 3.68
N HIS A 112 5.25 -4.08 3.51
CA HIS A 112 5.58 -2.72 3.07
C HIS A 112 5.80 -2.73 1.56
N PHE A 113 5.38 -1.67 0.90
CA PHE A 113 5.52 -1.48 -0.54
C PHE A 113 6.11 -0.10 -0.80
N GLY A 114 7.18 -0.04 -1.61
CA GLY A 114 7.62 1.20 -2.22
C GLY A 114 6.67 1.56 -3.34
N VAL A 115 6.06 2.75 -3.31
CA VAL A 115 5.01 3.12 -4.27
C VAL A 115 5.27 4.48 -4.90
N SER A 116 4.82 4.65 -6.15
CA SER A 116 4.93 5.93 -6.82
C SER A 116 3.92 6.90 -6.21
N LYS A 117 4.16 8.21 -6.33
CA LYS A 117 3.17 9.22 -5.93
C LYS A 117 1.79 8.99 -6.57
N GLN A 118 1.78 8.53 -7.83
CA GLN A 118 0.55 8.27 -8.56
C GLN A 118 -0.20 7.09 -7.95
N TYR A 119 0.50 6.00 -7.61
CA TYR A 119 -0.11 4.84 -6.98
C TYR A 119 -0.53 5.12 -5.52
N TYR A 120 0.28 5.89 -4.77
CA TYR A 120 -0.09 6.43 -3.46
C TYR A 120 -1.43 7.17 -3.52
N ASN A 121 -1.60 8.10 -4.46
CA ASN A 121 -2.84 8.87 -4.60
C ASN A 121 -4.03 7.97 -4.97
N TYR A 122 -3.82 7.00 -5.87
CA TYR A 122 -4.83 6.01 -6.24
C TYR A 122 -5.30 5.20 -5.02
N MET A 123 -4.36 4.66 -4.24
CA MET A 123 -4.65 3.88 -3.04
C MET A 123 -5.28 4.75 -1.94
N ASN A 124 -4.84 5.99 -1.76
CA ASN A 124 -5.44 6.92 -0.79
C ASN A 124 -6.93 7.15 -1.07
N ILE A 125 -7.30 7.34 -2.34
CA ILE A 125 -8.70 7.48 -2.74
C ILE A 125 -9.49 6.18 -2.49
N LEU A 126 -8.94 5.03 -2.88
CA LEU A 126 -9.60 3.73 -2.67
C LEU A 126 -9.83 3.43 -1.18
N ILE A 127 -8.80 3.62 -0.35
CA ILE A 127 -8.88 3.42 1.10
C ILE A 127 -9.93 4.36 1.70
N GLY A 128 -9.96 5.63 1.27
CA GLY A 128 -10.96 6.60 1.71
C GLY A 128 -12.41 6.21 1.37
N ILE A 129 -12.64 5.55 0.22
CA ILE A 129 -13.95 5.03 -0.17
C ILE A 129 -14.35 3.82 0.69
N ILE A 130 -13.40 2.90 0.95
CA ILE A 130 -13.64 1.69 1.75
C ILE A 130 -13.91 2.04 3.22
N GLY A 131 -13.14 2.98 3.78
CA GLY A 131 -13.20 3.38 5.18
C GLY A 131 -14.48 4.10 5.61
N GLY A 132 -15.43 4.33 4.70
CA GLY A 132 -16.75 4.85 5.05
C GLY A 132 -16.69 6.32 5.46
N SER A 133 -16.82 7.16 4.46
CA SER A 133 -17.23 8.55 4.61
C SER A 133 -18.68 8.62 5.12
N GLY A 134 -18.91 8.47 6.42
CA GLY A 134 -20.23 8.34 7.05
C GLY A 134 -21.01 9.64 7.32
N GLY A 135 -20.55 10.78 6.79
CA GLY A 135 -21.17 12.09 7.05
C GLY A 135 -22.34 12.43 6.10
N PRO A 136 -23.26 13.33 6.45
CA PRO A 136 -24.42 13.70 5.62
C PRO A 136 -24.08 14.59 4.40
N PHE A 137 -22.81 14.92 4.17
CA PHE A 137 -22.35 15.84 3.10
C PHE A 137 -21.43 15.16 2.08
N GLN A 138 -21.60 13.86 1.87
CA GLN A 138 -20.64 13.09 1.10
C GLN A 138 -20.91 13.15 -0.38
N THR A 139 -19.82 13.27 -1.14
CA THR A 139 -19.87 13.20 -2.60
C THR A 139 -20.07 11.74 -2.99
N PRO A 140 -20.94 11.43 -3.97
CA PRO A 140 -21.12 10.05 -4.43
C PRO A 140 -19.77 9.40 -4.77
N PRO A 141 -19.57 8.09 -4.52
CA PRO A 141 -18.35 7.41 -4.91
C PRO A 141 -18.09 7.63 -6.40
N ALA A 142 -16.98 8.32 -6.71
CA ALA A 142 -16.55 8.51 -8.08
C ALA A 142 -15.81 7.24 -8.56
N THR A 143 -15.97 6.88 -9.82
CA THR A 143 -15.16 5.83 -10.43
C THR A 143 -13.68 6.17 -10.32
N VAL A 144 -12.92 5.40 -9.53
CA VAL A 144 -11.47 5.59 -9.38
C VAL A 144 -10.76 4.96 -10.56
N ARG A 145 -10.20 5.80 -11.42
CA ARG A 145 -9.41 5.37 -12.58
C ARG A 145 -7.95 5.16 -12.17
N GLY A 146 -7.36 4.04 -12.57
CA GLY A 146 -5.92 3.81 -12.43
C GLY A 146 -5.14 4.32 -13.64
N ASN A 147 -3.92 3.80 -13.81
CA ASN A 147 -3.00 4.20 -14.89
C ASN A 147 -3.19 3.42 -16.21
N ILE A 148 -4.09 2.43 -16.26
CA ILE A 148 -4.33 1.64 -17.47
C ILE A 148 -5.41 2.32 -18.33
N LYS A 149 -5.10 2.58 -19.59
CA LYS A 149 -6.01 3.17 -20.59
C LYS A 149 -6.23 2.23 -21.76
N ASN A 150 -7.46 2.20 -22.28
CA ASN A 150 -7.77 1.55 -23.55
C ASN A 150 -7.43 2.51 -24.71
N ILE A 151 -6.45 2.15 -25.54
CA ILE A 151 -6.02 2.99 -26.66
C ILE A 151 -6.83 2.71 -27.94
N SER A 152 -7.55 1.59 -27.99
CA SER A 152 -8.44 1.25 -29.11
C SER A 152 -9.82 1.88 -28.95
N ASN A 153 -10.34 1.93 -27.72
CA ASN A 153 -11.66 2.45 -27.38
C ASN A 153 -11.66 3.16 -26.01
N PRO A 154 -11.45 4.49 -25.98
CA PRO A 154 -11.33 5.24 -24.73
C PRO A 154 -12.58 5.21 -23.82
N GLN A 155 -13.76 4.85 -24.35
CA GLN A 155 -14.98 4.71 -23.55
C GLN A 155 -15.02 3.38 -22.78
N ASN A 156 -14.32 2.35 -23.27
CA ASN A 156 -14.18 1.06 -22.60
C ASN A 156 -12.91 1.02 -21.74
N TYR A 157 -12.82 1.89 -20.74
CA TYR A 157 -11.67 1.96 -19.85
C TYR A 157 -11.70 0.85 -18.80
N PRO A 158 -10.55 0.23 -18.46
CA PRO A 158 -10.50 -0.78 -17.41
C PRO A 158 -10.49 -0.13 -16.03
N LEU A 159 -10.80 -0.95 -15.02
CA LEU A 159 -10.54 -0.64 -13.61
C LEU A 159 -9.24 -1.33 -13.16
N GLY A 160 -8.69 -0.85 -12.05
CA GLY A 160 -7.42 -1.34 -11.51
C GLY A 160 -6.23 -0.48 -11.91
N TYR A 161 -5.05 -0.91 -11.48
CA TYR A 161 -3.81 -0.15 -11.59
C TYR A 161 -2.66 -1.12 -11.87
N PHE A 162 -1.77 -0.75 -12.80
CA PHE A 162 -0.51 -1.44 -13.03
C PHE A 162 0.55 -0.85 -12.10
N TYR A 163 0.89 -1.59 -11.04
CA TYR A 163 1.89 -1.23 -10.04
C TYR A 163 3.19 -2.01 -10.26
N LEU A 164 4.33 -1.35 -9.96
CA LEU A 164 5.64 -1.94 -9.95
C LEU A 164 6.50 -1.28 -8.86
N GLY A 165 6.93 -2.06 -7.88
CA GLY A 165 7.76 -1.59 -6.78
C GLY A 165 8.28 -2.75 -5.94
N GLU A 166 9.34 -2.48 -5.19
CA GLU A 166 9.87 -3.42 -4.20
C GLU A 166 8.90 -3.59 -3.04
N THR A 167 8.89 -4.79 -2.48
CA THR A 167 8.02 -5.16 -1.37
C THR A 167 8.82 -5.90 -0.31
N ASP A 168 8.47 -5.68 0.95
CA ASP A 168 9.05 -6.38 2.07
C ASP A 168 7.97 -6.98 2.94
N MET A 169 7.89 -8.30 2.98
CA MET A 169 6.89 -9.05 3.72
C MET A 169 7.51 -9.71 4.95
N ARG A 170 6.81 -9.59 6.07
CA ARG A 170 7.14 -10.26 7.33
C ARG A 170 5.90 -10.93 7.89
N ARG A 171 6.13 -12.07 8.53
CA ARG A 171 5.12 -12.79 9.30
C ARG A 171 5.48 -12.72 10.79
N TYR A 172 4.52 -12.35 11.62
CA TYR A 172 4.69 -12.21 13.06
C TYR A 172 3.61 -13.01 13.80
N VAL A 173 4.00 -13.66 14.90
CA VAL A 173 3.06 -14.38 15.78
C VAL A 173 3.01 -13.61 17.09
N ILE A 174 1.81 -13.16 17.47
CA ILE A 174 1.60 -12.40 18.69
C ILE A 174 1.93 -13.27 19.90
N GLN A 175 2.74 -12.73 20.80
CA GLN A 175 3.16 -13.37 22.05
C GLN A 175 2.19 -13.11 23.19
#